data_AF-B3RTB3-F1
#
_entry.id   AF-B3RTB3-F1
#
_cell.length_a   1.000
_cell.length_b   1.000
_cell.length_c   1.000
_cell.angle_alpha   90.00
_cell.angle_beta   90.00
_cell.angle_gamma   90.00
#
_symmetry.space_group_name_H-M   'P 1'
#
loop_
_entity.id
_entity.type
_entity.pdbx_description
1 polymer ?
#
loop_
_entity_poly.entity_id
_entity_poly.type
_entity_poly.pdbx_seq_one_letter_code
_entity_poly.pdbx_strand_id
1 'polypeptide(L)'
;MKDLIKDPLVRSHGLRFMKAIETMLEIEFDSNGCIFLFSAIGNRHCSYGIEADYLDYVPQAFRFMLTKALGNNYTDKIASVWDEILSHIIKAMQDKVREGTKLKEDKEEVARRISSAYLTDKKREDCKSTTNGSEDSPNVM
;
A
#
# COMPACT_ATOMS: atom_id res chain seq x y z
N MET A 1 1.31 28.81 -2.97
CA MET A 1 2.21 28.09 -3.91
C MET A 1 3.69 28.38 -3.65
N LYS A 2 4.11 29.65 -3.46
CA LYS A 2 5.52 30.00 -3.18
C LYS A 2 6.08 29.38 -1.89
N ASP A 3 5.24 29.08 -0.91
CA ASP A 3 5.69 28.53 0.37
C ASP A 3 5.85 27.00 0.35
N LEU A 4 5.02 26.29 -0.43
CA LEU A 4 5.05 24.82 -0.51
C LEU A 4 6.31 24.28 -1.21
N ILE A 5 6.92 25.07 -2.11
CA ILE A 5 8.15 24.67 -2.82
C ILE A 5 9.35 24.57 -1.86
N LYS A 6 9.30 25.32 -0.75
CA LYS A 6 10.33 25.27 0.31
C LYS A 6 10.02 24.24 1.38
N ASP A 7 8.85 23.62 1.35
CA ASP A 7 8.46 22.60 2.31
C ASP A 7 9.40 21.38 2.19
N PRO A 8 10.01 20.94 3.31
CA PRO A 8 10.98 19.83 3.28
C PRO A 8 10.34 18.49 2.88
N LEU A 9 9.06 18.27 3.16
CA LEU A 9 8.34 17.07 2.76
C LEU A 9 8.08 17.07 1.26
N VAL A 10 7.63 18.19 0.70
CA VAL A 10 7.45 18.32 -0.76
C VAL A 10 8.78 18.12 -1.48
N ARG A 11 9.84 18.78 -1.01
CA ARG A 11 11.17 18.65 -1.61
C ARG A 11 11.71 17.23 -1.51
N SER A 12 11.64 16.59 -0.34
CA SER A 12 12.17 15.24 -0.15
C SER A 12 11.40 14.18 -0.94
N HIS A 13 10.07 14.29 -1.02
CA HIS A 13 9.26 13.39 -1.82
C HIS A 13 9.56 13.58 -3.32
N GLY A 14 9.62 14.83 -3.80
CA GLY A 14 9.97 15.15 -5.19
C GLY A 14 11.35 14.60 -5.59
N LEU A 15 12.36 14.73 -4.72
CA LEU A 15 13.69 14.15 -4.97
C LEU A 15 13.67 12.62 -5.09
N ARG A 16 12.92 11.93 -4.21
CA ARG A 16 12.79 10.46 -4.26
C ARG A 16 12.05 10.01 -5.52
N PHE A 17 11.03 10.75 -5.94
CA PHE A 17 10.32 10.51 -7.19
C PHE A 17 11.29 10.63 -8.38
N MET A 18 12.03 11.75 -8.48
CA MET A 18 12.99 11.94 -9.57
C MET A 18 14.11 10.89 -9.56
N LYS A 19 14.56 10.44 -8.38
CA LYS A 19 15.55 9.35 -8.28
C LYS A 19 15.00 8.02 -8.80
N ALA A 20 13.72 7.71 -8.58
CA ALA A 20 13.11 6.52 -9.15
C ALA A 20 13.05 6.57 -10.68
N ILE A 21 12.75 7.75 -11.25
CA ILE A 21 12.80 7.97 -12.71
C ILE A 21 14.24 7.84 -13.25
N GLU A 22 15.22 8.43 -12.56
CA GLU A 22 16.64 8.29 -12.92
C GLU A 22 17.07 6.82 -12.93
N THR A 23 16.76 6.06 -11.87
CA THR A 23 17.11 4.63 -11.82
C THR A 23 16.43 3.82 -12.92
N MET A 24 15.18 4.14 -13.26
CA MET A 24 14.49 3.52 -14.40
C MET A 24 15.22 3.79 -15.74
N LEU A 25 15.75 5.00 -15.92
CA LEU A 25 16.56 5.36 -17.09
C LEU A 25 17.92 4.66 -17.08
N GLU A 26 18.57 4.54 -15.92
CA GLU A 26 19.87 3.86 -15.75
C GLU A 26 19.79 2.37 -16.12
N ILE A 27 18.65 1.72 -15.89
CA ILE A 27 18.40 0.33 -16.30
C ILE A 27 17.80 0.21 -17.71
N GLU A 28 17.86 1.28 -18.50
CA GLU A 28 17.39 1.33 -19.89
C GLU A 28 15.93 0.88 -20.08
N PHE A 29 15.07 1.13 -19.09
CA PHE A 29 13.69 0.65 -19.06
C PHE A 29 13.54 -0.88 -19.18
N ASP A 30 14.54 -1.65 -18.71
CA ASP A 30 14.40 -3.10 -18.59
C ASP A 30 13.12 -3.45 -17.80
N SER A 31 12.22 -4.19 -18.44
CA SER A 31 10.89 -4.45 -17.90
C SER A 31 10.95 -5.13 -16.54
N ASN A 32 11.83 -6.13 -16.37
CA ASN A 32 11.95 -6.86 -15.12
C ASN A 32 12.54 -5.98 -14.01
N GLY A 33 13.58 -5.21 -14.31
CA GLY A 33 14.19 -4.26 -13.38
C GLY A 33 13.22 -3.16 -12.96
N CYS A 34 12.42 -2.63 -13.89
CA CYS A 34 11.37 -1.66 -13.60
C CYS A 34 10.30 -2.27 -12.70
N ILE A 35 9.74 -3.43 -13.07
CA ILE A 35 8.72 -4.12 -12.26
C ILE A 35 9.25 -4.39 -10.86
N PHE A 36 10.49 -4.86 -10.72
CA PHE A 36 11.12 -5.10 -9.43
C PHE A 36 11.23 -3.81 -8.59
N LEU A 37 11.80 -2.75 -9.16
CA LEU A 37 11.96 -1.45 -8.50
C LEU A 37 10.62 -0.88 -8.05
N PHE A 38 9.65 -0.80 -8.96
CA PHE A 38 8.36 -0.19 -8.71
C PHE A 38 7.46 -1.06 -7.81
N SER A 39 7.57 -2.39 -7.85
CA SER A 39 6.97 -3.27 -6.84
C SER A 39 7.49 -2.97 -5.43
N ALA A 40 8.82 -2.80 -5.28
CA ALA A 40 9.42 -2.46 -3.99
C ALA A 40 9.02 -1.06 -3.50
N ILE A 41 8.78 -0.12 -4.42
CA ILE A 41 8.21 1.19 -4.09
C ILE A 41 6.74 1.04 -3.67
N GLY A 42 5.92 0.26 -4.39
CA GLY A 42 4.51 0.00 -4.08
C GLY A 42 4.32 -0.63 -2.68
N ASN A 43 5.15 -1.62 -2.34
CA ASN A 43 5.15 -2.21 -0.99
C ASN A 43 5.38 -1.18 0.12
N ARG A 44 6.26 -0.20 -0.10
CA ARG A 44 6.47 0.91 0.84
C ARG A 44 5.27 1.86 0.87
N HIS A 45 4.61 2.10 -0.25
CA HIS A 45 3.44 2.97 -0.29
C HIS A 45 2.22 2.37 0.43
N CYS A 46 2.09 1.04 0.46
CA CYS A 46 1.10 0.37 1.31
C CYS A 46 1.31 0.71 2.81
N SER A 47 2.55 0.79 3.30
CA SER A 47 2.80 1.12 4.71
C SER A 47 2.46 2.58 5.04
N TYR A 48 2.44 3.46 4.04
CA TYR A 48 2.00 4.86 4.18
C TYR A 48 0.48 5.03 4.12
N GLY A 49 -0.29 3.97 3.86
CA GLY A 49 -1.75 4.03 3.77
C GLY A 49 -2.25 4.66 2.45
N ILE A 50 -1.44 4.64 1.40
CA ILE A 50 -1.84 5.11 0.07
C ILE A 50 -2.81 4.10 -0.56
N GLU A 51 -3.90 4.61 -1.14
CA GLU A 51 -4.79 3.82 -1.99
C GLU A 51 -4.18 3.64 -3.38
N ALA A 52 -4.31 2.44 -3.95
CA ALA A 52 -3.74 2.12 -5.27
C ALA A 52 -4.25 3.07 -6.36
N ASP A 53 -5.51 3.50 -6.28
CA ASP A 53 -6.16 4.37 -7.26
C ASP A 53 -5.54 5.78 -7.28
N TYR A 54 -4.87 6.22 -6.19
CA TYR A 54 -4.17 7.51 -6.18
C TYR A 54 -2.97 7.53 -7.14
N LEU A 55 -2.47 6.37 -7.54
CA LEU A 55 -1.34 6.26 -8.46
C LEU A 55 -1.75 6.56 -9.92
N ASP A 56 -3.04 6.52 -10.25
CA ASP A 56 -3.56 6.82 -11.61
C ASP A 56 -3.34 8.28 -12.03
N TYR A 57 -3.09 9.17 -11.07
CA TYR A 57 -2.78 10.58 -11.33
C TYR A 57 -1.34 10.81 -11.78
N VAL A 58 -0.42 9.89 -11.47
CA VAL A 58 1.02 10.06 -11.75
C VAL A 58 1.30 10.10 -13.26
N PRO A 59 0.81 9.16 -14.09
CA PRO A 59 1.06 9.21 -15.54
C PRO A 59 0.55 10.49 -16.18
N GLN A 60 -0.62 10.97 -15.75
CA GLN A 60 -1.24 12.17 -16.30
C GLN A 60 -0.39 13.42 -16.03
N ALA A 61 0.04 13.60 -14.78
CA ALA A 61 0.91 14.71 -14.41
C ALA A 61 2.28 14.65 -15.12
N PHE A 62 2.86 13.45 -15.23
CA PHE A 62 4.14 13.26 -15.88
C PHE A 62 4.08 13.54 -17.38
N ARG A 63 3.04 13.06 -18.08
CA ARG A 63 2.82 13.35 -19.50
C ARG A 63 2.61 14.83 -19.75
N PHE A 64 1.78 15.49 -18.94
CA PHE A 64 1.59 16.93 -19.05
C PHE A 64 2.92 17.68 -18.95
N MET A 65 3.77 17.30 -17.98
CA MET A 65 5.10 17.86 -17.83
C MET A 65 5.97 17.61 -19.07
N LEU A 66 6.01 16.37 -19.60
CA LEU A 66 6.79 16.03 -20.80
C LEU A 66 6.34 16.83 -22.03
N THR A 67 5.03 16.96 -22.25
CA THR A 67 4.49 17.75 -23.36
C THR A 67 4.96 19.21 -23.28
N LYS A 68 4.99 19.79 -22.07
CA LYS A 68 5.49 21.17 -21.89
C LYS A 68 7.00 21.27 -22.03
N ALA A 69 7.76 20.29 -21.55
CA ALA A 69 9.22 20.30 -21.57
C ALA A 69 9.77 20.09 -22.99
N LEU A 70 9.17 19.19 -23.77
CA LEU A 70 9.66 18.82 -25.09
C LEU A 70 9.01 19.65 -26.22
N GLY A 71 7.85 20.26 -25.97
CA GLY A 71 7.16 21.09 -26.96
C GLY A 71 6.96 20.36 -28.28
N ASN A 72 7.43 20.95 -29.38
CA ASN A 72 7.31 20.38 -30.73
C ASN A 72 8.04 19.05 -30.91
N ASN A 73 8.98 18.71 -30.02
CA ASN A 73 9.68 17.42 -30.05
C ASN A 73 8.86 16.30 -29.40
N TYR A 74 7.77 16.60 -28.70
CA TYR A 74 6.87 15.60 -28.15
C TYR A 74 5.98 15.00 -29.25
N THR A 75 6.49 13.98 -29.91
CA THR A 75 5.80 13.27 -30.99
C THR A 75 4.90 12.16 -30.46
N ASP A 76 3.96 11.69 -31.28
CA ASP A 76 3.08 10.54 -30.96
C ASP A 76 3.88 9.28 -30.60
N LYS A 77 5.04 9.08 -31.23
CA LYS A 77 5.93 7.97 -30.91
C LYS A 77 6.49 8.09 -29.49
N ILE A 78 6.92 9.28 -29.08
CA ILE A 78 7.39 9.53 -27.71
C ILE A 78 6.25 9.37 -26.71
N ALA A 79 5.06 9.89 -27.05
CA ALA A 79 3.87 9.73 -26.21
C ALA A 79 3.54 8.25 -25.96
N SER A 80 3.46 7.46 -27.03
CA SER A 80 3.15 6.02 -26.97
C SER A 80 4.16 5.23 -26.13
N VAL A 81 5.45 5.51 -26.26
CA VAL A 81 6.49 4.81 -25.47
C VAL A 81 6.37 5.14 -23.99
N TRP A 82 6.17 6.42 -23.65
CA TRP A 82 5.97 6.81 -22.26
C TRP A 82 4.66 6.28 -21.69
N ASP A 83 3.59 6.20 -22.48
CA ASP A 83 2.33 5.59 -22.05
C ASP A 83 2.51 4.12 -21.67
N GLU A 84 3.23 3.37 -22.49
CA GLU A 84 3.51 1.96 -22.23
C GLU A 84 4.35 1.77 -20.95
N ILE A 85 5.44 2.53 -20.81
CA ILE A 85 6.31 2.47 -19.63
C ILE A 85 5.54 2.85 -18.36
N LEU A 86 4.85 3.99 -18.38
CA LEU A 86 4.10 4.50 -17.24
C LEU A 86 2.99 3.51 -16.83
N SER A 87 2.31 2.91 -17.79
CA SER A 87 1.27 1.91 -17.52
C SER A 87 1.84 0.68 -16.82
N HIS A 88 2.98 0.16 -17.27
CA HIS A 88 3.62 -1.00 -16.65
C HIS A 88 4.08 -0.72 -15.21
N ILE A 89 4.75 0.42 -14.98
CA ILE A 89 5.28 0.74 -13.65
C ILE A 89 4.17 1.07 -12.65
N ILE A 90 3.11 1.78 -13.08
CA ILE A 90 1.98 2.10 -12.20
C ILE A 90 1.21 0.85 -11.85
N LYS A 91 0.98 -0.04 -12.82
CA LYS A 91 0.37 -1.34 -12.54
C LYS A 91 1.18 -2.14 -11.52
N ALA A 92 2.50 -2.24 -11.69
CA ALA A 92 3.36 -2.93 -10.73
C ALA A 92 3.29 -2.34 -9.31
N MET A 93 3.23 -1.01 -9.18
CA MET A 93 3.03 -0.35 -7.89
C MET A 93 1.64 -0.64 -7.30
N GLN A 94 0.59 -0.51 -8.10
CA GLN A 94 -0.80 -0.70 -7.70
C GLN A 94 -1.03 -2.13 -7.22
N ASP A 95 -0.55 -3.12 -7.96
CA ASP A 95 -0.67 -4.54 -7.60
C ASP A 95 -0.06 -4.77 -6.20
N LYS A 96 1.14 -4.22 -5.92
CA LYS A 96 1.76 -4.34 -4.59
C LYS A 96 1.06 -3.56 -3.49
N VAL A 97 0.48 -2.40 -3.80
CA VAL A 97 -0.35 -1.67 -2.83
C VAL A 97 -1.59 -2.50 -2.48
N ARG A 98 -2.33 -3.00 -3.49
CA ARG A 98 -3.54 -3.81 -3.29
C ARG A 98 -3.24 -5.11 -2.54
N GLU A 99 -2.21 -5.83 -2.94
CA GLU A 99 -1.74 -7.03 -2.24
C GLU A 99 -1.44 -6.73 -0.77
N GLY A 100 -0.68 -5.67 -0.51
CA GLY A 100 -0.30 -5.28 0.84
C GLY A 100 -1.49 -4.87 1.70
N THR A 101 -2.46 -4.14 1.13
CA THR A 101 -3.70 -3.75 1.82
C THR A 101 -4.53 -4.98 2.19
N LYS A 102 -4.76 -5.88 1.24
CA LYS A 102 -5.50 -7.11 1.48
C LYS A 102 -4.84 -7.96 2.58
N LEU A 103 -3.52 -8.08 2.56
CA LEU A 103 -2.78 -8.82 3.60
C LEU A 103 -2.94 -8.20 5.00
N LYS A 104 -3.10 -6.87 5.12
CA LYS A 104 -3.39 -6.23 6.40
C LYS A 104 -4.82 -6.56 6.86
N GLU A 105 -5.79 -6.44 5.98
CA GLU A 105 -7.19 -6.74 6.26
C GLU A 105 -7.37 -8.21 6.71
N ASP A 106 -6.75 -9.15 5.99
CA ASP A 106 -6.78 -10.58 6.32
C ASP A 106 -6.18 -10.84 7.72
N LYS A 107 -5.07 -10.18 8.07
CA LYS A 107 -4.45 -10.30 9.40
C LYS A 107 -5.34 -9.74 10.51
N GLU A 108 -6.00 -8.62 10.26
CA GLU A 108 -6.93 -8.01 11.22
C GLU A 108 -8.18 -8.87 11.43
N GLU A 109 -8.72 -9.49 10.39
CA GLU A 109 -9.81 -10.47 10.49
C GLU A 109 -9.39 -11.68 11.33
N VAL A 110 -8.21 -12.25 11.08
CA VAL A 110 -7.69 -13.37 11.88
C VAL A 110 -7.53 -12.98 13.35
N ALA A 111 -6.95 -11.80 13.63
CA ALA A 111 -6.78 -11.31 15.00
C ALA A 111 -8.14 -11.12 15.72
N ARG A 112 -9.15 -10.58 15.02
CA ARG A 112 -10.52 -10.45 15.55
C ARG A 112 -11.13 -11.81 15.88
N ARG A 113 -10.98 -12.81 15.01
CA ARG A 113 -11.49 -14.18 15.24
C ARG A 113 -10.85 -14.82 16.46
N ILE A 114 -9.53 -14.73 16.60
CA ILE A 114 -8.79 -15.27 17.75
C ILE A 114 -9.25 -14.59 19.04
N SER A 115 -9.37 -13.26 19.04
CA SER A 115 -9.84 -12.51 20.21
C SER A 115 -11.27 -12.90 20.61
N SER A 116 -12.18 -13.05 19.63
CA SER A 116 -13.55 -13.48 19.89
C SER A 116 -13.60 -14.90 20.47
N ALA A 117 -12.82 -15.84 19.93
CA ALA A 117 -12.77 -17.22 20.42
C ALA A 117 -12.26 -17.30 21.87
N TYR A 118 -11.21 -16.53 22.18
CA TYR A 118 -10.68 -16.43 23.54
C TYR A 118 -11.72 -15.90 24.54
N LEU A 119 -12.48 -14.86 24.17
CA LEU A 119 -13.53 -14.31 25.03
C LEU A 119 -14.68 -15.30 25.25
N THR A 120 -15.05 -16.09 24.24
CA THR A 120 -16.08 -17.13 24.38
C THR A 120 -15.64 -18.27 25.28
N ASP A 121 -14.38 -18.72 25.19
CA ASP A 121 -13.84 -19.79 26.03
C ASP A 121 -13.73 -19.35 27.49
N LYS A 122 -13.24 -18.13 27.76
CA LYS A 122 -13.18 -17.57 29.11
C LYS A 122 -14.56 -17.49 29.77
N LYS A 123 -15.58 -17.01 29.04
CA LYS A 123 -16.96 -16.95 29.54
C LYS A 123 -17.51 -18.35 29.87
N ARG A 124 -17.10 -19.39 29.13
CA ARG A 124 -17.49 -20.77 29.38
C ARG A 124 -16.80 -21.34 30.62
N GLU A 125 -15.53 -21.01 30.85
CA GLU A 125 -14.78 -21.39 32.06
C GLU A 125 -15.36 -20.71 33.31
N ASP A 126 -15.62 -19.40 33.26
CA ASP A 126 -16.23 -18.65 34.36
C ASP A 126 -17.61 -19.23 34.74
N CYS A 127 -18.43 -19.61 33.75
CA CYS A 127 -19.75 -20.20 33.98
C CYS A 127 -19.67 -21.59 34.66
N LYS A 128 -18.66 -22.40 34.32
CA LYS A 128 -18.41 -23.71 34.96
C LYS A 128 -17.90 -23.57 36.40
N SER A 129 -17.14 -22.52 36.70
CA SER A 129 -16.67 -22.23 38.05
C SER A 129 -17.81 -21.88 39.03
N THR A 130 -18.89 -21.26 38.55
CA THR A 130 -20.02 -20.85 39.39
C THR A 130 -21.02 -21.97 39.72
N THR A 131 -21.03 -23.08 38.99
CA THR A 131 -21.98 -24.19 39.20
C THR A 131 -21.50 -25.26 40.19
N ASN A 132 -20.22 -25.25 40.59
CA ASN A 132 -19.67 -26.24 41.53
C ASN A 132 -19.76 -25.82 43.02
N GLY A 133 -20.57 -24.80 43.34
CA GLY A 133 -20.68 -24.22 44.70
C GLY A 133 -21.95 -24.55 45.48
N SER A 134 -22.81 -25.45 44.98
CA SER A 134 -24.07 -25.80 45.65
C SER A 134 -24.33 -27.31 45.59
N GLU A 135 -23.48 -28.09 46.28
CA GLU A 135 -23.93 -29.39 46.80
C GLU A 135 -24.37 -29.19 48.24
N ASP A 136 -25.69 -29.31 48.42
CA ASP A 136 -26.39 -29.42 49.68
C ASP A 136 -25.64 -30.34 50.65
N SER A 137 -25.35 -29.82 51.85
CA SER A 137 -25.19 -30.67 53.02
C SER A 137 -26.57 -30.84 53.67
N PRO A 138 -27.23 -32.01 53.58
CA PRO A 138 -28.37 -32.28 54.42
C PRO A 138 -27.83 -32.59 55.82
N ASN A 139 -28.03 -31.63 56.71
CA ASN A 139 -27.96 -31.81 58.15
C ASN A 139 -29.08 -32.75 58.61
N VAL A 140 -28.78 -33.97 59.06
CA VAL A 140 -29.66 -34.71 59.97
C VAL A 140 -28.84 -35.65 60.89
N MET A 141 -28.80 -35.23 62.17
CA MET A 141 -28.82 -35.98 63.45
C MET A 141 -27.60 -36.78 63.91
#